data_AF-A0A519EC62-F1
#
_entry.id   AF-A0A519EC62-F1
#
_cell.length_a   1.000
_cell.length_b   1.000
_cell.length_c   1.000
_cell.angle_alpha   90.00
_cell.angle_beta   90.00
_cell.angle_gamma   90.00
#
_symmetry.space_group_name_H-M   'P 1'
#
loop_
_entity.id
_entity.type
_entity.pdbx_description
1 polymer ?
#
loop_
_entity_poly.entity_id
_entity_poly.type
_entity_poly.pdbx_seq_one_letter_code
_entity_poly.pdbx_strand_id
1 'polypeptide(L)'
;MLTIRSVTFRPAAWLLSVAVAALAASTGLATTGAFAAPQAADRGAKAEASDRNDPHARAVRQLRFGTADRPFAADSPWNARPIGVTLGTDEIPKAKNYPTLEDGKWSTGVFVASPDDKPVTVLPLPGRKGIWDPDAETMRDQITIPRWPAGVEPASAADGHGDIVDPVDRMIHSFNVLRFIDGQWRADQYAWTKLDGRGWGEPGHYFQGARAAAVPTMGGLVRAKEIDDNDEVFRHALAMSLTHTGLSPDPAYIFPATSADTGAKSNTGKVPQGALMMLPPDFDTERIKDPLLRKVARTLKVYGAYVVDRNVETPYVIYVEMGANKSPMKRGWHPEFAAELDRVRGGLRQVMSVDRWVDGNGRPMSMDTPQNRFSLRGPWKRGGNDAAMKSAATGTTATAAAGGDRAGAGYDTRRQAVVFPAGEGVTVLVNDSGRSLQPVTWAKPEAGKRYKLTATATGGAKLQLQLLDSGRRTTLFDSGELADGASRTFEWPEGQGAVRVTVRSGPGPGESSVGGALVPVDAKDDSKDVAPDKSDKSDKSDRTRAKTQDKASPGSAR
;
A
#
# COMPACT_ATOMS: atom_id res chain seq x y z
N MET A 1 -52.60 27.97 14.46
CA MET A 1 -52.78 27.21 15.72
C MET A 1 -52.97 25.75 15.37
N LEU A 2 -51.94 24.92 15.52
CA LEU A 2 -52.04 23.47 15.37
C LEU A 2 -51.16 22.82 16.44
N THR A 3 -51.77 21.93 17.22
CA THR A 3 -51.31 21.45 18.53
C THR A 3 -50.33 20.28 18.38
N ILE A 4 -49.17 20.40 19.01
CA ILE A 4 -48.15 19.34 19.12
C ILE A 4 -48.54 18.42 20.29
N ARG A 5 -48.68 17.11 20.05
CA ARG A 5 -48.78 16.09 21.11
C ARG A 5 -47.41 15.45 21.32
N SER A 6 -46.88 15.64 22.52
CA SER A 6 -45.69 15.01 23.08
C SER A 6 -45.94 13.54 23.45
N VAL A 7 -45.02 12.65 23.06
CA VAL A 7 -44.99 11.24 23.50
C VAL A 7 -43.84 11.07 24.49
N THR A 8 -44.17 10.62 25.69
CA THR A 8 -43.24 10.27 26.78
C THR A 8 -42.89 8.78 26.72
N PHE A 9 -41.58 8.47 26.75
CA PHE A 9 -41.08 7.11 26.93
C PHE A 9 -40.81 6.81 28.41
N ARG A 10 -41.27 5.66 28.90
CA ARG A 10 -40.89 5.05 30.19
C ARG A 10 -39.90 3.90 29.95
N PRO A 11 -38.88 3.68 30.80
CA PRO A 11 -38.01 2.52 30.69
C PRO A 11 -38.59 1.32 31.45
N ALA A 12 -38.53 0.14 30.85
CA ALA A 12 -38.83 -1.13 31.50
C ALA A 12 -37.52 -1.82 31.89
N ALA A 13 -37.36 -2.07 33.20
CA ALA A 13 -36.32 -2.92 33.76
C ALA A 13 -36.61 -4.39 33.44
N TRP A 14 -35.58 -5.16 33.10
CA TRP A 14 -35.66 -6.61 33.00
C TRP A 14 -34.60 -7.29 33.87
N LEU A 15 -35.06 -8.37 34.48
CA LEU A 15 -34.50 -9.12 35.60
C LEU A 15 -33.28 -9.99 35.24
N LEU A 16 -32.39 -10.11 36.21
CA LEU A 16 -31.42 -11.20 36.36
C LEU A 16 -32.15 -12.55 36.41
N SER A 17 -31.62 -13.56 35.72
CA SER A 17 -31.77 -14.96 36.11
C SER A 17 -30.52 -15.75 35.76
N VAL A 18 -29.98 -16.34 36.82
CA VAL A 18 -28.86 -17.28 36.86
C VAL A 18 -29.33 -18.63 36.35
N ALA A 19 -28.55 -19.28 35.50
CA ALA A 19 -28.62 -20.73 35.30
C ALA A 19 -27.22 -21.30 35.07
N VAL A 20 -26.80 -22.13 36.01
CA VAL A 20 -25.63 -23.01 35.96
C VAL A 20 -26.08 -24.31 35.30
N ALA A 21 -25.35 -24.79 34.29
CA ALA A 21 -25.33 -26.21 33.93
C ALA A 21 -24.00 -26.56 33.26
N ALA A 22 -23.34 -27.57 33.83
CA ALA A 22 -22.09 -28.15 33.40
C ALA A 22 -22.33 -29.32 32.41
N LEU A 23 -21.41 -29.50 31.46
CA LEU A 23 -20.68 -30.74 31.11
C LEU A 23 -20.28 -30.73 29.63
N ALA A 24 -18.99 -31.05 29.39
CA ALA A 24 -18.50 -32.08 28.47
C ALA A 24 -17.16 -31.65 27.86
N ALA A 25 -16.09 -32.12 28.49
CA ALA A 25 -14.76 -32.14 27.89
C ALA A 25 -14.64 -33.37 26.99
N SER A 26 -14.31 -33.17 25.71
CA SER A 26 -13.73 -34.22 24.88
C SER A 26 -12.93 -33.61 23.72
N THR A 27 -11.62 -33.92 23.76
CA THR A 27 -10.70 -34.23 22.65
C THR A 27 -10.64 -33.33 21.42
N GLY A 28 -9.44 -32.79 21.17
CA GLY A 28 -9.03 -32.34 19.84
C GLY A 28 -7.66 -31.69 19.83
N LEU A 29 -6.60 -32.51 19.72
CA LEU A 29 -5.28 -32.03 19.31
C LEU A 29 -5.41 -31.34 17.95
N ALA A 30 -5.07 -30.05 17.88
CA ALA A 30 -4.74 -29.37 16.64
C ALA A 30 -3.44 -28.60 16.86
N THR A 31 -2.35 -29.17 16.35
CA THR A 31 -1.05 -28.53 16.19
C THR A 31 -1.20 -27.32 15.27
N THR A 32 -1.23 -26.12 15.84
CA THR A 32 -1.06 -24.88 15.08
C THR A 32 0.43 -24.65 14.90
N GLY A 33 0.89 -24.81 13.65
CA GLY A 33 2.21 -24.34 13.24
C GLY A 33 2.24 -22.82 13.39
N ALA A 34 3.01 -22.35 14.38
CA ALA A 34 3.29 -20.94 14.57
C ALA A 34 4.08 -20.42 13.35
N PHE A 35 3.45 -19.54 12.57
CA PHE A 35 4.18 -18.64 11.68
C PHE A 35 5.04 -17.73 12.55
N ALA A 36 6.33 -18.03 12.60
CA ALA A 36 7.33 -17.15 13.19
C ALA A 36 7.39 -15.87 12.34
N ALA A 37 7.04 -14.73 12.96
CA ALA A 37 7.33 -13.42 12.41
C ALA A 37 8.85 -13.30 12.21
N PRO A 38 9.34 -12.71 11.12
CA PRO A 38 10.76 -12.44 10.97
C PRO A 38 11.16 -11.38 11.99
N GLN A 39 11.86 -11.79 13.05
CA GLN A 39 12.66 -10.88 13.87
C GLN A 39 13.74 -10.29 12.96
N ALA A 40 13.56 -9.03 12.57
CA ALA A 40 14.63 -8.22 12.03
C ALA A 40 15.75 -8.12 13.09
N ALA A 41 16.85 -8.81 12.84
CA ALA A 41 18.02 -8.78 13.70
C ALA A 41 18.63 -7.36 13.66
N ASP A 42 18.44 -6.63 14.76
CA ASP A 42 18.98 -5.31 15.02
C ASP A 42 20.50 -5.39 15.23
N ARG A 43 21.29 -5.25 14.15
CA ARG A 43 22.73 -4.96 14.27
C ARG A 43 22.90 -3.45 14.24
N GLY A 44 23.06 -2.88 15.43
CA GLY A 44 23.10 -1.44 15.68
C GLY A 44 24.15 -0.70 14.84
N ALA A 45 23.67 0.18 13.97
CA ALA A 45 24.46 1.28 13.44
C ALA A 45 24.70 2.33 14.54
N LYS A 46 25.95 2.77 14.72
CA LYS A 46 26.29 3.86 15.65
C LYS A 46 25.70 5.17 15.11
N ALA A 47 24.78 5.77 15.86
CA ALA A 47 24.25 7.10 15.56
C ALA A 47 25.36 8.17 15.60
N GLU A 48 25.38 9.06 14.61
CA GLU A 48 26.31 10.18 14.53
C GLU A 48 26.07 11.20 15.66
N ALA A 49 27.07 12.05 15.95
CA ALA A 49 27.00 13.02 17.04
C ALA A 49 25.87 14.07 16.88
N SER A 50 25.44 14.36 15.65
CA SER A 50 24.33 15.26 15.33
C SER A 50 22.96 14.70 15.78
N ASP A 51 22.77 13.38 15.73
CA ASP A 51 21.52 12.73 16.13
C ASP A 51 21.30 12.72 17.66
N ARG A 52 22.38 12.89 18.45
CA ARG A 52 22.27 12.92 19.92
C ARG A 52 21.64 14.20 20.45
N ASN A 53 21.68 15.30 19.68
CA ASN A 53 21.19 16.61 20.11
C ASN A 53 19.81 16.96 19.56
N ASP A 54 19.17 16.05 18.83
CA ASP A 54 17.80 16.25 18.38
C ASP A 54 16.80 15.86 19.48
N PRO A 55 16.07 16.84 20.07
CA PRO A 55 15.11 16.57 21.13
C PRO A 55 13.96 15.66 20.68
N HIS A 56 13.59 15.69 19.39
CA HIS A 56 12.55 14.82 18.85
C HIS A 56 13.02 13.37 18.76
N ALA A 57 14.30 13.11 18.47
CA ALA A 57 14.84 11.75 18.38
C ALA A 57 14.85 11.02 19.74
N ARG A 58 15.00 11.73 20.85
CA ARG A 58 15.04 11.13 22.20
C ARG A 58 13.67 10.63 22.69
N ALA A 59 12.59 11.31 22.32
CA ALA A 59 11.22 10.95 22.70
C ALA A 59 10.64 9.77 21.90
N VAL A 60 11.33 9.31 20.86
CA VAL A 60 10.77 8.43 19.82
C VAL A 60 11.05 6.94 20.04
N ARG A 61 11.99 6.58 20.92
CA ARG A 61 12.57 5.22 21.03
C ARG A 61 11.66 4.08 21.51
N GLN A 62 10.34 4.26 21.63
CA GLN A 62 9.41 3.21 22.09
C GLN A 62 8.07 3.15 21.32
N LEU A 63 8.00 3.75 20.14
CA LEU A 63 6.74 3.85 19.40
C LEU A 63 6.48 2.56 18.61
N ARG A 64 5.27 1.99 18.76
CA ARG A 64 4.86 0.79 18.03
C ARG A 64 4.16 1.17 16.72
N PHE A 65 4.91 1.08 15.62
CA PHE A 65 4.43 1.26 14.26
C PHE A 65 3.64 0.05 13.73
N GLY A 66 2.92 0.24 12.62
CA GLY A 66 2.11 -0.80 12.00
C GLY A 66 0.90 -1.22 12.84
N THR A 67 0.29 -0.25 13.54
CA THR A 67 -0.91 -0.45 14.37
C THR A 67 -2.03 0.49 13.92
N ALA A 68 -3.29 0.23 14.29
CA ALA A 68 -4.40 1.14 13.99
C ALA A 68 -4.19 2.55 14.58
N ASP A 69 -3.46 2.58 15.68
CA ASP A 69 -3.10 3.76 16.44
C ASP A 69 -1.94 4.55 15.85
N ARG A 70 -1.09 3.87 15.09
CA ARG A 70 0.08 4.43 14.42
C ARG A 70 0.32 3.61 13.15
N PRO A 71 -0.45 3.91 12.10
CA PRO A 71 -0.39 3.11 10.89
C PRO A 71 0.96 3.26 10.21
N PHE A 72 1.26 2.25 9.41
CA PHE A 72 2.43 2.11 8.56
C PHE A 72 3.72 1.84 9.32
N ALA A 73 4.70 1.32 8.60
CA ALA A 73 6.03 1.06 9.13
C ALA A 73 6.72 2.36 9.55
N ALA A 74 7.76 2.23 10.39
CA ALA A 74 8.55 3.37 10.83
C ALA A 74 9.22 4.11 9.66
N ASP A 75 9.64 3.39 8.62
CA ASP A 75 10.23 3.91 7.39
C ASP A 75 9.18 4.32 6.34
N SER A 76 7.91 4.39 6.72
CA SER A 76 6.87 5.00 5.89
C SER A 76 7.15 6.50 5.71
N PRO A 77 6.90 7.07 4.51
CA PRO A 77 6.90 8.52 4.34
C PRO A 77 5.99 9.26 5.32
N TRP A 78 4.91 8.63 5.79
CA TRP A 78 4.05 9.21 6.82
C TRP A 78 4.76 9.39 8.16
N ASN A 79 5.65 8.47 8.51
CA ASN A 79 6.31 8.43 9.82
C ASN A 79 7.74 9.00 9.78
N ALA A 80 8.24 9.29 8.59
CA ALA A 80 9.54 9.90 8.36
C ALA A 80 9.50 11.42 8.51
N ARG A 81 10.63 12.02 8.85
CA ARG A 81 10.83 13.48 8.82
C ARG A 81 12.07 13.87 8.03
N PRO A 82 12.00 14.97 7.28
CA PRO A 82 13.15 15.48 6.54
C PRO A 82 14.06 16.32 7.45
N ILE A 83 15.36 16.28 7.18
CA ILE A 83 16.38 17.10 7.84
C ILE A 83 17.13 17.88 6.76
N GLY A 84 17.42 19.16 7.03
CA GLY A 84 18.11 20.02 6.06
C GLY A 84 17.25 20.26 4.81
N VAL A 85 16.04 20.77 5.00
CA VAL A 85 15.11 21.02 3.89
C VAL A 85 15.46 22.30 3.15
N THR A 86 15.42 22.24 1.82
CA THR A 86 15.34 23.44 0.98
C THR A 86 13.89 23.65 0.55
N LEU A 87 13.33 24.80 0.92
CA LEU A 87 11.96 25.16 0.58
C LEU A 87 11.92 25.95 -0.73
N GLY A 88 10.87 25.71 -1.51
CA GLY A 88 10.54 26.53 -2.68
C GLY A 88 10.05 27.93 -2.26
N THR A 89 9.78 28.77 -3.25
CA THR A 89 9.36 30.16 -3.02
C THR A 89 7.86 30.37 -3.14
N ASP A 90 7.16 29.47 -3.81
CA ASP A 90 5.74 29.63 -4.13
C ASP A 90 4.84 29.44 -2.90
N GLU A 91 4.02 30.45 -2.63
CA GLU A 91 2.93 30.38 -1.65
C GLU A 91 1.75 29.58 -2.20
N ILE A 92 1.02 28.91 -1.30
CA ILE A 92 -0.32 28.42 -1.62
C ILE A 92 -1.21 29.64 -1.93
N PRO A 93 -1.80 29.76 -3.14
CA PRO A 93 -2.62 30.91 -3.50
C PRO A 93 -3.86 31.02 -2.61
N LYS A 94 -4.35 32.26 -2.44
CA LYS A 94 -5.67 32.49 -1.86
C LYS A 94 -6.76 31.95 -2.80
N ALA A 95 -7.90 31.61 -2.22
CA ALA A 95 -9.09 31.17 -2.93
C ALA A 95 -10.32 31.83 -2.29
N LYS A 96 -11.52 31.46 -2.76
CA LYS A 96 -12.78 32.05 -2.30
C LYS A 96 -13.06 31.76 -0.82
N ASN A 97 -12.69 30.58 -0.34
CA ASN A 97 -12.78 30.22 1.07
C ASN A 97 -11.44 30.45 1.78
N TYR A 98 -11.47 30.43 3.11
CA TYR A 98 -10.26 30.37 3.91
C TYR A 98 -9.79 28.93 4.07
N PRO A 99 -8.50 28.70 4.38
CA PRO A 99 -8.04 27.36 4.72
C PRO A 99 -8.83 26.78 5.90
N THR A 100 -8.77 25.46 6.10
CA THR A 100 -9.55 24.80 7.15
C THR A 100 -8.90 23.55 7.73
N LEU A 101 -9.29 23.22 8.96
CA LEU A 101 -9.11 21.90 9.57
C LEU A 101 -10.47 21.17 9.50
N GLU A 102 -10.56 20.14 8.66
CA GLU A 102 -11.81 19.45 8.34
C GLU A 102 -11.96 18.18 9.19
N ASP A 103 -12.95 18.16 10.08
CA ASP A 103 -13.29 17.02 10.96
C ASP A 103 -14.74 16.53 10.79
N GLY A 104 -15.38 16.94 9.69
CA GLY A 104 -16.78 16.70 9.38
C GLY A 104 -16.96 15.93 8.07
N LYS A 105 -17.96 16.36 7.30
CA LYS A 105 -18.52 15.59 6.18
C LYS A 105 -17.55 15.30 5.04
N TRP A 106 -16.45 16.05 4.93
CA TRP A 106 -15.39 15.86 3.91
C TRP A 106 -14.12 15.20 4.45
N SER A 107 -14.10 14.84 5.74
CA SER A 107 -13.00 14.07 6.33
C SER A 107 -13.29 12.57 6.28
N THR A 108 -12.65 11.80 7.16
CA THR A 108 -12.81 10.35 7.22
C THR A 108 -12.87 9.85 8.67
N GLY A 109 -13.70 8.84 8.91
CA GLY A 109 -13.64 8.03 10.12
C GLY A 109 -12.68 6.86 9.95
N VAL A 110 -12.06 6.45 11.05
CA VAL A 110 -11.18 5.26 11.12
C VAL A 110 -11.83 4.24 12.05
N PHE A 111 -12.26 3.12 11.48
CA PHE A 111 -13.00 2.09 12.21
C PHE A 111 -12.14 0.87 12.42
N VAL A 112 -11.81 0.57 13.68
CA VAL A 112 -10.91 -0.54 14.03
C VAL A 112 -11.72 -1.79 14.31
N ALA A 113 -11.49 -2.83 13.52
CA ALA A 113 -12.15 -4.11 13.66
C ALA A 113 -11.61 -4.90 14.87
N SER A 114 -12.51 -5.64 15.51
CA SER A 114 -12.22 -6.65 16.52
C SER A 114 -12.11 -8.05 15.90
N PRO A 115 -11.46 -9.01 16.58
CA PRO A 115 -11.44 -10.41 16.13
C PRO A 115 -12.83 -11.05 16.02
N ASP A 116 -13.82 -10.53 16.76
CA ASP A 116 -15.18 -11.09 16.85
C ASP A 116 -16.16 -10.49 15.83
N ASP A 117 -15.77 -9.39 15.20
CA ASP A 117 -16.56 -8.69 14.19
C ASP A 117 -16.87 -9.61 13.01
N LYS A 118 -18.08 -9.48 12.48
CA LYS A 118 -18.57 -10.38 11.42
C LYS A 118 -18.20 -9.85 10.03
N PRO A 119 -18.08 -10.75 9.04
CA PRO A 119 -17.89 -10.33 7.67
C PRO A 119 -19.08 -9.52 7.15
N VAL A 120 -18.79 -8.51 6.33
CA VAL A 120 -19.80 -7.74 5.59
C VAL A 120 -19.44 -7.73 4.11
N THR A 121 -20.46 -7.92 3.28
CA THR A 121 -20.35 -7.75 1.83
C THR A 121 -20.80 -6.36 1.44
N VAL A 122 -19.91 -5.63 0.77
CA VAL A 122 -20.14 -4.33 0.15
C VAL A 122 -20.49 -4.55 -1.32
N LEU A 123 -21.57 -3.91 -1.77
CA LEU A 123 -22.09 -3.99 -3.13
C LEU A 123 -21.78 -2.70 -3.93
N PRO A 124 -21.91 -2.69 -5.26
CA PRO A 124 -21.86 -1.44 -6.03
C PRO A 124 -22.99 -0.49 -5.64
N LEU A 125 -22.80 0.81 -5.87
CA LEU A 125 -23.91 1.77 -5.84
C LEU A 125 -25.01 1.38 -6.85
N PRO A 126 -26.28 1.72 -6.60
CA PRO A 126 -27.36 1.43 -7.53
C PRO A 126 -27.07 1.94 -8.95
N GLY A 127 -27.29 1.09 -9.95
CA GLY A 127 -27.07 1.42 -11.37
C GLY A 127 -25.60 1.38 -11.83
N ARG A 128 -24.63 1.09 -10.95
CA ARG A 128 -23.22 0.88 -11.33
C ARG A 128 -22.96 -0.57 -11.72
N LYS A 129 -21.99 -0.78 -12.62
CA LYS A 129 -21.60 -2.12 -13.10
C LYS A 129 -20.79 -2.93 -12.08
N GLY A 130 -20.23 -2.27 -11.07
CA GLY A 130 -19.39 -2.87 -10.05
C GLY A 130 -18.72 -1.78 -9.21
N ILE A 131 -18.02 -2.20 -8.17
CA ILE A 131 -17.11 -1.39 -7.37
C ILE A 131 -15.78 -1.31 -8.12
N TRP A 132 -15.30 -0.11 -8.39
CA TRP A 132 -14.01 0.09 -9.04
C TRP A 132 -12.88 -0.29 -8.07
N ASP A 133 -12.09 -1.29 -8.45
CA ASP A 133 -10.84 -1.67 -7.78
C ASP A 133 -9.69 -1.14 -8.65
N PRO A 134 -9.21 0.10 -8.41
CA PRO A 134 -8.15 0.72 -9.21
C PRO A 134 -6.83 -0.04 -9.08
N ASP A 135 -6.60 -0.75 -7.97
CA ASP A 135 -5.43 -1.60 -7.88
C ASP A 135 -5.57 -2.76 -8.85
N ALA A 136 -6.62 -3.57 -8.81
CA ALA A 136 -6.78 -4.66 -9.78
C ALA A 136 -7.15 -4.18 -11.19
N GLU A 137 -7.42 -2.88 -11.35
CA GLU A 137 -7.91 -2.23 -12.56
C GLU A 137 -9.12 -2.97 -13.17
N THR A 138 -10.08 -3.32 -12.32
CA THR A 138 -11.30 -4.04 -12.70
C THR A 138 -12.51 -3.55 -11.90
N MET A 139 -13.69 -3.73 -12.46
CA MET A 139 -14.94 -3.65 -11.71
C MET A 139 -15.14 -4.96 -10.93
N ARG A 140 -15.56 -4.85 -9.67
CA ARG A 140 -15.86 -5.96 -8.77
C ARG A 140 -17.35 -5.97 -8.47
N ASP A 141 -18.01 -7.11 -8.64
CA ASP A 141 -19.45 -7.22 -8.36
C ASP A 141 -19.76 -7.05 -6.87
N GLN A 142 -18.80 -7.39 -6.00
CA GLN A 142 -18.86 -7.19 -4.57
C GLN A 142 -17.46 -7.25 -3.94
N ILE A 143 -17.34 -6.73 -2.71
CA ILE A 143 -16.16 -6.86 -1.85
C ILE A 143 -16.60 -7.39 -0.49
N THR A 144 -15.99 -8.48 -0.01
CA THR A 144 -16.23 -8.98 1.36
C THR A 144 -15.09 -8.56 2.27
N ILE A 145 -15.44 -7.82 3.33
CA ILE A 145 -14.53 -7.44 4.40
C ILE A 145 -14.69 -8.47 5.52
N PRO A 146 -13.62 -9.18 5.93
CA PRO A 146 -13.73 -10.29 6.88
C PRO A 146 -14.23 -9.89 8.26
N ARG A 147 -13.89 -8.68 8.72
CA ARG A 147 -14.23 -8.17 10.04
C ARG A 147 -14.70 -6.73 9.90
N TRP A 148 -16.01 -6.53 10.00
CA TRP A 148 -16.64 -5.22 9.87
C TRP A 148 -17.03 -4.68 11.25
N PRO A 149 -16.39 -3.61 11.74
CA PRO A 149 -16.71 -3.07 13.05
C PRO A 149 -18.13 -2.52 13.13
N ALA A 150 -18.72 -2.63 14.31
CA ALA A 150 -19.97 -1.94 14.60
C ALA A 150 -19.75 -0.42 14.55
N GLY A 151 -20.77 0.33 14.14
CA GLY A 151 -20.73 1.80 14.16
C GLY A 151 -19.90 2.44 13.04
N VAL A 152 -19.60 1.71 11.95
CA VAL A 152 -19.02 2.33 10.74
C VAL A 152 -19.95 3.45 10.27
N GLU A 153 -19.39 4.66 10.17
CA GLU A 153 -20.06 5.86 9.70
C GLU A 153 -19.18 6.56 8.67
N PRO A 154 -19.36 6.32 7.36
CA PRO A 154 -18.55 6.99 6.35
C PRO A 154 -18.85 8.49 6.31
N ALA A 155 -17.93 9.25 5.72
CA ALA A 155 -18.11 10.68 5.50
C ALA A 155 -19.43 10.96 4.76
N SER A 156 -20.21 11.95 5.21
CA SER A 156 -21.54 12.20 4.65
C SER A 156 -21.54 13.03 3.36
N ALA A 157 -20.42 13.68 3.01
CA ALA A 157 -20.29 14.36 1.73
C ALA A 157 -20.00 13.40 0.58
N ALA A 158 -19.96 13.92 -0.65
CA ALA A 158 -19.97 13.14 -1.88
C ALA A 158 -18.92 12.02 -1.93
N ASP A 159 -17.70 12.27 -1.45
CA ASP A 159 -16.59 11.32 -1.49
C ASP A 159 -16.75 10.13 -0.56
N GLY A 160 -17.59 10.24 0.48
CA GLY A 160 -17.98 9.09 1.29
C GLY A 160 -16.85 8.26 1.86
N HIS A 161 -15.74 8.89 2.21
CA HIS A 161 -14.54 8.20 2.66
C HIS A 161 -14.79 7.43 3.97
N GLY A 162 -14.28 6.21 4.01
CA GLY A 162 -14.30 5.38 5.21
C GLY A 162 -13.21 4.33 5.14
N ASP A 163 -12.39 4.28 6.19
CA ASP A 163 -11.33 3.29 6.33
C ASP A 163 -11.67 2.31 7.45
N ILE A 164 -11.62 1.02 7.14
CA ILE A 164 -11.74 -0.08 8.11
C ILE A 164 -10.36 -0.67 8.32
N VAL A 165 -9.86 -0.57 9.54
CA VAL A 165 -8.59 -1.16 9.94
C VAL A 165 -8.86 -2.54 10.50
N ASP A 166 -8.27 -3.57 9.90
CA ASP A 166 -8.31 -4.94 10.38
C ASP A 166 -6.95 -5.30 10.99
N PRO A 167 -6.78 -5.26 12.32
CA PRO A 167 -5.50 -5.56 12.96
C PRO A 167 -5.11 -7.05 12.87
N VAL A 168 -6.08 -7.94 12.65
CA VAL A 168 -5.86 -9.39 12.57
C VAL A 168 -5.21 -9.74 11.23
N ASP A 169 -5.77 -9.21 10.14
CA ASP A 169 -5.19 -9.39 8.79
C ASP A 169 -4.09 -8.36 8.48
N ARG A 170 -3.83 -7.43 9.42
CA ARG A 170 -2.90 -6.29 9.28
C ARG A 170 -3.20 -5.48 8.01
N MET A 171 -4.47 -5.11 7.83
CA MET A 171 -4.99 -4.51 6.62
C MET A 171 -5.74 -3.21 6.91
N ILE A 172 -5.70 -2.27 5.96
CA ILE A 172 -6.60 -1.14 5.92
C ILE A 172 -7.42 -1.29 4.63
N HIS A 173 -8.74 -1.36 4.78
CA HIS A 173 -9.72 -1.37 3.70
C HIS A 173 -10.22 0.05 3.50
N SER A 174 -9.98 0.62 2.33
CA SER A 174 -10.26 2.03 2.05
C SER A 174 -11.31 2.19 0.97
N PHE A 175 -12.34 2.98 1.24
CA PHE A 175 -13.47 3.17 0.34
C PHE A 175 -13.67 4.61 -0.09
N ASN A 176 -14.21 4.79 -1.30
CA ASN A 176 -14.80 6.03 -1.77
C ASN A 176 -16.27 5.80 -2.15
N VAL A 177 -17.08 6.78 -1.82
CA VAL A 177 -18.55 6.78 -1.83
C VAL A 177 -19.14 5.62 -1.04
N LEU A 178 -18.60 5.32 0.15
CA LEU A 178 -19.18 4.32 1.04
C LEU A 178 -20.51 4.83 1.62
N ARG A 179 -21.55 4.01 1.51
CA ARG A 179 -22.92 4.34 1.91
C ARG A 179 -23.62 3.12 2.49
N PHE A 180 -24.57 3.37 3.38
CA PHE A 180 -25.57 2.39 3.78
C PHE A 180 -26.90 2.75 3.11
N ILE A 181 -27.33 1.96 2.13
CA ILE A 181 -28.51 2.21 1.29
C ILE A 181 -29.38 0.95 1.31
N ASP A 182 -30.66 1.10 1.65
CA ASP A 182 -31.65 0.02 1.67
C ASP A 182 -31.19 -1.22 2.48
N GLY A 183 -30.56 -0.97 3.63
CA GLY A 183 -30.07 -2.04 4.51
C GLY A 183 -28.75 -2.69 4.04
N GLN A 184 -28.08 -2.16 3.02
CA GLN A 184 -26.87 -2.74 2.45
C GLN A 184 -25.73 -1.72 2.36
N TRP A 185 -24.51 -2.18 2.65
CA TRP A 185 -23.30 -1.41 2.42
C TRP A 185 -22.97 -1.37 0.93
N ARG A 186 -22.68 -0.16 0.43
CA ARG A 186 -22.37 0.08 -0.98
C ARG A 186 -21.23 1.06 -1.15
N ALA A 187 -20.42 0.87 -2.20
CA ALA A 187 -19.30 1.76 -2.52
C ALA A 187 -19.17 1.96 -4.03
N ASP A 188 -18.49 3.05 -4.44
CA ASP A 188 -18.07 3.24 -5.84
C ASP A 188 -16.66 2.71 -6.09
N GLN A 189 -15.78 2.84 -5.09
CA GLN A 189 -14.39 2.41 -5.19
C GLN A 189 -13.94 1.66 -3.92
N TYR A 190 -13.03 0.71 -4.10
CA TYR A 190 -12.34 0.00 -3.03
C TYR A 190 -10.85 -0.12 -3.33
N ALA A 191 -10.01 0.13 -2.33
CA ALA A 191 -8.59 -0.15 -2.35
C ALA A 191 -8.15 -0.64 -0.97
N TRP A 192 -6.90 -1.10 -0.85
CA TRP A 192 -6.38 -1.57 0.41
C TRP A 192 -4.87 -1.33 0.54
N THR A 193 -4.38 -1.29 1.77
CA THR A 193 -2.95 -1.29 2.08
C THR A 193 -2.66 -2.12 3.32
N LYS A 194 -1.44 -2.65 3.41
CA LYS A 194 -0.94 -3.24 4.65
C LYS A 194 -0.87 -2.18 5.75
N LEU A 195 -1.28 -2.56 6.94
CA LEU A 195 -1.25 -1.72 8.14
C LEU A 195 0.18 -1.39 8.57
N ASP A 196 1.13 -2.30 8.33
CA ASP A 196 2.57 -2.12 8.54
C ASP A 196 3.34 -1.89 7.24
N GLY A 197 2.62 -1.57 6.16
CA GLY A 197 3.24 -1.22 4.90
C GLY A 197 3.72 0.23 4.86
N ARG A 198 3.99 0.71 3.65
CA ARG A 198 4.42 2.08 3.41
C ARG A 198 3.30 3.11 3.56
N GLY A 199 2.03 2.72 3.38
CA GLY A 199 0.88 3.63 3.37
C GLY A 199 0.82 4.54 2.14
N TRP A 200 1.64 4.24 1.14
CA TRP A 200 1.73 4.90 -0.16
C TRP A 200 1.89 3.83 -1.22
N GLY A 201 1.26 4.04 -2.37
CA GLY A 201 1.43 3.18 -3.52
C GLY A 201 2.90 2.97 -3.89
N GLU A 202 3.18 1.83 -4.50
CA GLU A 202 4.40 1.55 -5.26
C GLU A 202 3.99 1.12 -6.67
N PRO A 203 4.84 1.18 -7.70
CA PRO A 203 4.38 0.92 -9.06
C PRO A 203 3.79 -0.50 -9.23
N GLY A 204 4.29 -1.49 -8.50
CA GLY A 204 3.74 -2.85 -8.47
C GLY A 204 2.36 -2.95 -7.82
N HIS A 205 2.05 -2.08 -6.84
CA HIS A 205 0.79 -1.93 -6.11
C HIS A 205 0.41 -0.45 -6.00
N TYR A 206 0.02 0.14 -7.14
CA TYR A 206 0.06 1.59 -7.33
C TYR A 206 -1.17 2.33 -6.78
N PHE A 207 -2.20 1.63 -6.35
CA PHE A 207 -3.38 2.24 -5.74
C PHE A 207 -3.68 1.60 -4.39
N GLN A 208 -3.16 2.18 -3.31
CA GLN A 208 -3.17 1.59 -1.97
C GLN A 208 -4.22 2.19 -1.02
N GLY A 209 -5.05 3.09 -1.51
CA GLY A 209 -6.22 3.56 -0.80
C GLY A 209 -7.00 4.60 -1.58
N ALA A 210 -8.18 4.97 -1.09
CA ALA A 210 -9.21 5.57 -1.91
C ALA A 210 -9.04 7.06 -2.24
N ARG A 211 -8.02 7.75 -1.69
CA ARG A 211 -7.73 9.14 -2.05
C ARG A 211 -7.06 9.26 -3.42
N ALA A 212 -7.16 10.43 -4.03
CA ALA A 212 -6.63 10.70 -5.37
C ALA A 212 -5.13 10.38 -5.53
N ALA A 213 -4.31 10.66 -4.51
CA ALA A 213 -2.89 10.31 -4.47
C ALA A 213 -2.60 8.81 -4.23
N ALA A 214 -3.62 7.94 -4.31
CA ALA A 214 -3.53 6.49 -4.14
C ALA A 214 -3.11 6.04 -2.72
N VAL A 215 -3.55 6.79 -1.70
CA VAL A 215 -3.31 6.52 -0.27
C VAL A 215 -4.61 6.26 0.48
N PRO A 216 -4.60 5.48 1.57
CA PRO A 216 -5.78 5.35 2.43
C PRO A 216 -6.12 6.69 3.08
N THR A 217 -7.39 6.91 3.40
CA THR A 217 -7.84 8.20 3.93
C THR A 217 -7.35 8.42 5.36
N MET A 218 -7.03 7.35 6.10
CA MET A 218 -6.39 7.44 7.41
C MET A 218 -4.90 7.85 7.33
N GLY A 219 -4.28 7.80 6.16
CA GLY A 219 -2.91 8.28 5.97
C GLY A 219 -2.81 9.77 6.26
N GLY A 220 -1.88 10.13 7.15
CA GLY A 220 -1.64 11.51 7.59
C GLY A 220 -2.80 12.20 8.31
N LEU A 221 -3.84 11.45 8.69
CA LEU A 221 -5.01 12.00 9.39
C LEU A 221 -4.64 12.40 10.82
N VAL A 222 -4.98 13.62 11.24
CA VAL A 222 -4.90 14.00 12.66
C VAL A 222 -5.92 13.18 13.44
N ARG A 223 -5.48 12.28 14.33
CA ARG A 223 -6.37 11.40 15.09
C ARG A 223 -6.91 12.10 16.33
N ALA A 224 -8.15 11.82 16.71
CA ALA A 224 -8.83 12.47 17.83
C ALA A 224 -8.03 12.35 19.14
N LYS A 225 -7.43 11.17 19.38
CA LYS A 225 -6.59 10.90 20.56
C LYS A 225 -5.28 11.67 20.59
N GLU A 226 -4.78 12.15 19.46
CA GLU A 226 -3.50 12.87 19.38
C GLU A 226 -3.69 14.37 19.68
N ILE A 227 -4.93 14.88 19.66
CA ILE A 227 -5.18 16.31 19.85
C ILE A 227 -4.81 16.75 21.27
N ASP A 228 -5.17 15.94 22.27
CA ASP A 228 -5.00 16.26 23.70
C ASP A 228 -3.99 15.32 24.39
N ASP A 229 -3.03 14.75 23.66
CA ASP A 229 -2.02 13.80 24.19
C ASP A 229 -0.84 14.45 24.95
N ASN A 230 -0.91 15.78 25.16
CA ASN A 230 0.15 16.62 25.73
C ASN A 230 1.46 16.68 24.93
N ASP A 231 1.48 16.16 23.69
CA ASP A 231 2.61 16.33 22.78
C ASP A 231 2.50 17.65 22.02
N GLU A 232 3.64 18.25 21.70
CA GLU A 232 3.69 19.54 21.01
C GLU A 232 3.50 19.42 19.49
N VAL A 233 3.60 18.20 18.96
CA VAL A 233 3.47 17.87 17.54
C VAL A 233 2.70 16.57 17.36
N PHE A 234 2.07 16.40 16.20
CA PHE A 234 1.66 15.09 15.72
C PHE A 234 2.91 14.38 15.18
N ARG A 235 3.17 13.13 15.59
CA ARG A 235 4.42 12.42 15.27
C ARG A 235 4.37 11.71 13.91
N HIS A 236 3.82 12.39 12.92
CA HIS A 236 3.71 11.93 11.54
C HIS A 236 3.46 13.14 10.62
N ALA A 237 3.74 12.98 9.32
CA ALA A 237 3.35 13.96 8.30
C ALA A 237 1.82 14.01 8.19
N LEU A 238 1.28 15.21 8.00
CA LEU A 238 -0.16 15.41 7.88
C LEU A 238 -0.64 15.16 6.44
N ALA A 239 -1.91 14.85 6.26
CA ALA A 239 -2.56 14.83 4.96
C ALA A 239 -3.21 16.19 4.70
N MET A 240 -2.96 16.71 3.49
CA MET A 240 -3.55 17.95 3.03
C MET A 240 -4.15 17.82 1.63
N SER A 241 -5.16 18.63 1.33
CA SER A 241 -5.59 18.88 -0.04
C SER A 241 -5.43 20.33 -0.41
N LEU A 242 -5.29 20.60 -1.70
CA LEU A 242 -5.22 21.95 -2.27
C LEU A 242 -6.33 22.12 -3.31
N THR A 243 -6.73 23.37 -3.55
CA THR A 243 -7.66 23.65 -4.65
C THR A 243 -6.94 23.75 -6.01
N HIS A 244 -7.70 23.84 -7.09
CA HIS A 244 -7.21 23.87 -8.48
C HIS A 244 -6.12 24.92 -8.73
N THR A 245 -6.18 26.08 -8.06
CA THR A 245 -5.21 27.16 -8.21
C THR A 245 -3.90 26.90 -7.45
N GLY A 246 -3.88 25.96 -6.51
CA GLY A 246 -2.67 25.50 -5.84
C GLY A 246 -2.04 24.28 -6.52
N LEU A 247 -2.86 23.36 -7.02
CA LEU A 247 -2.39 22.12 -7.63
C LEU A 247 -1.72 22.32 -8.99
N SER A 248 -0.69 21.53 -9.28
CA SER A 248 -0.04 21.51 -10.59
C SER A 248 -0.86 20.74 -11.63
N PRO A 249 -0.93 21.19 -12.90
CA PRO A 249 -1.45 20.39 -13.99
C PRO A 249 -0.42 19.41 -14.57
N ASP A 250 0.87 19.73 -14.50
CA ASP A 250 1.97 18.93 -15.04
C ASP A 250 3.30 19.23 -14.32
N PRO A 251 3.94 18.23 -13.68
CA PRO A 251 3.38 16.92 -13.39
C PRO A 251 2.17 17.06 -12.44
N ALA A 252 1.14 16.25 -12.64
CA ALA A 252 -0.03 16.22 -11.74
C ALA A 252 0.28 15.61 -10.37
N TYR A 253 1.23 14.67 -10.34
CA TYR A 253 1.73 14.03 -9.14
C TYR A 253 3.23 13.77 -9.24
N ILE A 254 3.89 13.69 -8.09
CA ILE A 254 5.28 13.28 -7.93
C ILE A 254 5.38 12.22 -6.83
N PHE A 255 6.53 11.56 -6.75
CA PHE A 255 6.83 10.68 -5.63
C PHE A 255 6.59 11.40 -4.28
N PRO A 256 5.94 10.76 -3.29
CA PRO A 256 5.59 9.34 -3.22
C PRO A 256 4.21 8.97 -3.78
N ALA A 257 3.45 9.92 -4.32
CA ALA A 257 2.16 9.64 -4.95
C ALA A 257 2.33 8.85 -6.25
N THR A 258 1.41 7.93 -6.50
CA THR A 258 1.37 7.08 -7.70
C THR A 258 0.18 7.39 -8.60
N SER A 259 -0.67 8.33 -8.17
CA SER A 259 -1.88 8.76 -8.85
C SER A 259 -2.15 10.23 -8.54
N ALA A 260 -3.07 10.82 -9.30
CA ALA A 260 -3.63 12.13 -9.07
C ALA A 260 -5.13 12.13 -9.34
N ASP A 261 -5.78 13.23 -9.00
CA ASP A 261 -7.15 13.53 -9.39
C ASP A 261 -7.37 13.39 -10.90
N THR A 262 -8.51 12.82 -11.26
CA THR A 262 -8.97 12.91 -12.65
C THR A 262 -9.19 14.37 -13.04
N GLY A 263 -8.82 14.71 -14.27
CA GLY A 263 -8.88 16.08 -14.76
C GLY A 263 -7.79 17.01 -14.22
N ALA A 264 -6.68 16.50 -13.67
CA ALA A 264 -5.57 17.35 -13.18
C ALA A 264 -5.08 18.40 -14.20
N LYS A 265 -5.24 18.16 -15.51
CA LYS A 265 -4.93 19.14 -16.57
C LYS A 265 -5.68 20.48 -16.45
N SER A 266 -6.79 20.55 -15.71
CA SER A 266 -7.52 21.80 -15.46
C SER A 266 -6.96 22.61 -14.28
N ASN A 267 -6.00 22.06 -13.54
CA ASN A 267 -5.33 22.78 -12.47
C ASN A 267 -4.45 23.90 -13.05
N THR A 268 -4.18 24.93 -12.24
CA THR A 268 -3.46 26.15 -12.66
C THR A 268 -2.36 26.57 -11.70
N GLY A 269 -2.19 25.83 -10.60
CA GLY A 269 -1.12 26.03 -9.63
C GLY A 269 0.15 25.30 -10.00
N LYS A 270 0.98 25.06 -8.98
CA LYS A 270 2.35 24.56 -9.14
C LYS A 270 2.69 23.37 -8.25
N VAL A 271 1.83 23.01 -7.30
CA VAL A 271 2.12 21.97 -6.31
C VAL A 271 1.50 20.64 -6.78
N PRO A 272 2.30 19.65 -7.20
CA PRO A 272 1.77 18.34 -7.56
C PRO A 272 1.25 17.58 -6.34
N GLN A 273 0.32 16.64 -6.53
CA GLN A 273 0.01 15.64 -5.49
C GLN A 273 1.24 14.79 -5.18
N GLY A 274 1.40 14.38 -3.93
CA GLY A 274 2.63 13.79 -3.38
C GLY A 274 3.67 14.81 -2.93
N ALA A 275 3.55 16.11 -3.26
CA ALA A 275 4.45 17.11 -2.71
C ALA A 275 4.33 17.20 -1.18
N LEU A 276 5.48 17.31 -0.50
CA LEU A 276 5.55 17.63 0.92
C LEU A 276 5.59 19.16 1.10
N MET A 277 4.65 19.70 1.86
CA MET A 277 4.56 21.10 2.22
C MET A 277 5.04 21.30 3.66
N MET A 278 5.91 22.29 3.89
CA MET A 278 6.44 22.59 5.22
C MET A 278 6.42 24.10 5.50
N LEU A 279 6.36 24.44 6.78
CA LEU A 279 6.64 25.79 7.26
C LEU A 279 8.15 25.98 7.42
N PRO A 280 8.69 27.18 7.16
CA PRO A 280 10.11 27.42 7.36
C PRO A 280 10.49 27.31 8.85
N PRO A 281 11.74 26.92 9.17
CA PRO A 281 12.18 26.72 10.56
C PRO A 281 12.02 27.95 11.46
N ASP A 282 12.04 29.16 10.90
CA ASP A 282 11.88 30.44 11.58
C ASP A 282 10.42 30.92 11.67
N PHE A 283 9.44 30.17 11.12
CA PHE A 283 8.04 30.52 11.27
C PHE A 283 7.66 30.56 12.75
N ASP A 284 7.12 31.71 13.18
CA ASP A 284 6.74 31.99 14.56
C ASP A 284 5.37 31.36 14.90
N THR A 285 5.42 30.19 15.53
CA THR A 285 4.23 29.45 15.97
C THR A 285 3.58 30.05 17.21
N GLU A 286 4.29 30.88 17.99
CA GLU A 286 3.74 31.47 19.22
C GLU A 286 2.70 32.57 18.92
N ARG A 287 2.69 33.07 17.68
CA ARG A 287 1.66 33.99 17.18
C ARG A 287 0.33 33.31 16.89
N ILE A 288 0.27 31.98 16.91
CA ILE A 288 -0.99 31.22 16.79
C ILE A 288 -1.53 31.03 18.21
N LYS A 289 -2.69 31.59 18.51
CA LYS A 289 -3.34 31.52 19.83
C LYS A 289 -4.03 30.17 20.04
N ASP A 290 -4.67 29.63 19.00
CA ASP A 290 -5.38 28.36 19.11
C ASP A 290 -4.40 27.20 19.36
N PRO A 291 -4.56 26.41 20.44
CA PRO A 291 -3.61 25.36 20.78
C PRO A 291 -3.51 24.24 19.73
N LEU A 292 -4.64 23.84 19.13
CA LEU A 292 -4.66 22.80 18.12
C LEU A 292 -3.95 23.29 16.85
N LEU A 293 -4.26 24.49 16.38
CA LEU A 293 -3.59 25.06 15.22
C LEU A 293 -2.10 25.32 15.48
N ARG A 294 -1.72 25.69 16.71
CA ARG A 294 -0.31 25.80 17.11
C ARG A 294 0.40 24.44 17.00
N LYS A 295 -0.23 23.37 17.49
CA LYS A 295 0.29 22.00 17.34
C LYS A 295 0.40 21.58 15.88
N VAL A 296 -0.59 21.89 15.04
CA VAL A 296 -0.53 21.69 13.59
C VAL A 296 0.64 22.46 12.99
N ALA A 297 0.81 23.75 13.29
CA ALA A 297 1.91 24.54 12.75
C ALA A 297 3.28 24.04 13.20
N ARG A 298 3.44 23.64 14.47
CA ARG A 298 4.68 22.99 14.95
C ARG A 298 4.94 21.68 14.21
N THR A 299 3.90 20.88 13.94
CA THR A 299 4.00 19.66 13.13
C THR A 299 4.44 19.96 11.71
N LEU A 300 3.89 20.99 11.07
CA LEU A 300 4.25 21.42 9.71
C LEU A 300 5.72 21.88 9.59
N LYS A 301 6.35 22.31 10.69
CA LYS A 301 7.79 22.62 10.74
C LYS A 301 8.68 21.38 10.83
N VAL A 302 8.16 20.28 11.41
CA VAL A 302 8.95 19.07 11.71
C VAL A 302 8.71 17.96 10.69
N TYR A 303 7.45 17.62 10.45
CA TYR A 303 7.04 16.52 9.57
C TYR A 303 6.44 17.00 8.25
N GLY A 304 5.86 18.21 8.24
CA GLY A 304 5.17 18.74 7.06
C GLY A 304 3.79 18.11 6.81
N ALA A 305 3.24 18.36 5.63
CA ALA A 305 2.01 17.77 5.15
C ALA A 305 2.10 17.38 3.67
N TYR A 306 1.71 16.15 3.34
CA TYR A 306 1.64 15.67 1.97
C TYR A 306 0.34 16.12 1.31
N VAL A 307 0.44 16.62 0.08
CA VAL A 307 -0.72 16.93 -0.77
C VAL A 307 -1.27 15.62 -1.34
N VAL A 308 -2.43 15.17 -0.86
CA VAL A 308 -2.99 13.85 -1.21
C VAL A 308 -4.28 13.90 -2.01
N ASP A 309 -4.88 15.09 -2.12
CA ASP A 309 -6.20 15.24 -2.70
C ASP A 309 -6.42 16.65 -3.26
N ARG A 310 -7.48 16.80 -4.04
CA ARG A 310 -8.00 18.09 -4.48
C ARG A 310 -9.23 18.48 -3.68
N ASN A 311 -9.33 19.76 -3.36
CA ASN A 311 -10.57 20.35 -2.85
C ASN A 311 -11.10 21.46 -3.77
N VAL A 312 -12.28 21.97 -3.43
CA VAL A 312 -12.94 23.04 -4.17
C VAL A 312 -12.87 24.35 -3.37
N GLU A 313 -12.34 25.40 -4.01
CA GLU A 313 -12.37 26.79 -3.55
C GLU A 313 -11.66 27.08 -2.20
N THR A 314 -10.93 26.12 -1.63
CA THR A 314 -10.26 26.23 -0.33
C THR A 314 -8.74 26.14 -0.49
N PRO A 315 -7.94 27.14 -0.05
CA PRO A 315 -6.50 27.16 -0.33
C PRO A 315 -5.78 25.87 0.09
N TYR A 316 -6.04 25.43 1.33
CA TYR A 316 -5.69 24.10 1.78
C TYR A 316 -6.69 23.58 2.81
N VAL A 317 -6.79 22.26 2.91
CA VAL A 317 -7.48 21.54 3.99
C VAL A 317 -6.47 20.64 4.68
N ILE A 318 -6.42 20.63 6.01
CA ILE A 318 -5.79 19.55 6.78
C ILE A 318 -6.90 18.65 7.30
N TYR A 319 -6.74 17.33 7.10
CA TYR A 319 -7.75 16.36 7.50
C TYR A 319 -7.61 15.94 8.96
N VAL A 320 -8.73 15.97 9.68
CA VAL A 320 -8.86 15.56 11.08
C VAL A 320 -9.90 14.46 11.19
N GLU A 321 -9.66 13.46 12.01
CA GLU A 321 -10.58 12.32 12.18
C GLU A 321 -12.01 12.77 12.47
N MET A 322 -12.94 12.17 11.74
CA MET A 322 -14.36 12.50 11.86
C MET A 322 -14.85 12.23 13.28
N GLY A 323 -15.60 13.18 13.85
CA GLY A 323 -16.10 13.05 15.22
C GLY A 323 -15.10 13.41 16.31
N ALA A 324 -13.88 13.86 15.97
CA ALA A 324 -12.95 14.42 16.96
C ALA A 324 -13.61 15.55 17.79
N ASN A 325 -14.55 16.30 17.21
CA ASN A 325 -15.30 17.38 17.87
C ASN A 325 -14.40 18.49 18.43
N LYS A 326 -13.22 18.66 17.82
CA LYS A 326 -12.23 19.65 18.21
C LYS A 326 -12.00 20.71 17.14
N SER A 327 -12.63 20.64 15.96
CA SER A 327 -12.50 21.71 14.97
C SER A 327 -13.11 23.01 15.50
N PRO A 328 -12.34 24.11 15.56
CA PRO A 328 -12.86 25.43 15.92
C PRO A 328 -13.99 25.92 15.00
N MET A 329 -14.13 25.30 13.82
CA MET A 329 -15.14 25.62 12.81
C MET A 329 -16.55 25.11 13.15
N LYS A 330 -16.71 24.18 14.10
CA LYS A 330 -18.04 23.62 14.45
C LYS A 330 -19.00 24.64 15.06
N ARG A 331 -18.49 25.71 15.65
CA ARG A 331 -19.29 26.79 16.26
C ARG A 331 -19.59 27.94 15.29
N GLY A 332 -19.29 27.73 14.01
CA GLY A 332 -19.32 28.77 12.99
C GLY A 332 -17.95 29.35 12.73
N TRP A 333 -17.91 30.32 11.83
CA TRP A 333 -16.67 30.86 11.30
C TRP A 333 -16.11 31.95 12.22
N HIS A 334 -14.89 31.76 12.73
CA HIS A 334 -14.24 32.72 13.63
C HIS A 334 -13.11 33.48 12.90
N PRO A 335 -13.22 34.81 12.71
CA PRO A 335 -12.25 35.58 11.93
C PRO A 335 -10.80 35.50 12.44
N GLU A 336 -10.59 35.43 13.75
CA GLU A 336 -9.25 35.30 14.33
C GLU A 336 -8.60 33.97 13.94
N PHE A 337 -9.31 32.86 14.12
CA PHE A 337 -8.82 31.53 13.77
C PHE A 337 -8.50 31.42 12.27
N ALA A 338 -9.35 32.02 11.44
CA ALA A 338 -9.11 32.05 10.01
C ALA A 338 -7.90 32.89 9.59
N ALA A 339 -7.65 34.01 10.27
CA ALA A 339 -6.44 34.80 10.05
C ALA A 339 -5.18 34.02 10.43
N GLU A 340 -5.25 33.18 11.48
CA GLU A 340 -4.16 32.27 11.86
C GLU A 340 -3.94 31.18 10.80
N LEU A 341 -5.01 30.60 10.26
CA LEU A 341 -4.93 29.66 9.13
C LEU A 341 -4.37 30.30 7.85
N ASP A 342 -4.75 31.55 7.53
CA ASP A 342 -4.20 32.31 6.39
C ASP A 342 -2.72 32.67 6.60
N ARG A 343 -2.30 32.90 7.85
CA ARG A 343 -0.89 33.07 8.19
C ARG A 343 -0.10 31.78 7.93
N VAL A 344 -0.64 30.62 8.33
CA VAL A 344 -0.03 29.31 8.01
C VAL A 344 0.03 29.12 6.49
N ARG A 345 -1.04 29.43 5.74
CA ARG A 345 -1.05 29.39 4.26
C ARG A 345 0.11 30.20 3.67
N GLY A 346 0.27 31.45 4.12
CA GLY A 346 1.32 32.34 3.62
C GLY A 346 2.73 31.86 3.96
N GLY A 347 2.91 31.04 4.99
CA GLY A 347 4.20 30.45 5.36
C GLY A 347 4.53 29.13 4.66
N LEU A 348 3.53 28.36 4.23
CA LEU A 348 3.75 27.03 3.65
C LEU A 348 4.48 27.11 2.31
N ARG A 349 5.48 26.25 2.13
CA ARG A 349 6.25 26.07 0.89
C ARG A 349 6.45 24.60 0.60
N GLN A 350 6.55 24.25 -0.68
CA GLN A 350 6.94 22.91 -1.08
C GLN A 350 8.40 22.64 -0.69
N VAL A 351 8.67 21.45 -0.18
CA VAL A 351 10.03 20.93 0.00
C VAL A 351 10.59 20.55 -1.37
N MET A 352 11.69 21.18 -1.77
CA MET A 352 12.35 20.96 -3.07
C MET A 352 13.50 19.98 -2.98
N SER A 353 14.20 19.95 -1.85
CA SER A 353 15.23 18.96 -1.55
C SER A 353 15.36 18.73 -0.04
N VAL A 354 15.95 17.61 0.32
CA VAL A 354 16.18 17.15 1.70
C VAL A 354 17.58 16.58 1.78
N ASP A 355 18.39 17.02 2.75
CA ASP A 355 19.74 16.48 2.95
C ASP A 355 19.70 15.01 3.37
N ARG A 356 18.81 14.67 4.32
CA ARG A 356 18.58 13.29 4.77
C ARG A 356 17.20 13.08 5.38
N TRP A 357 16.76 11.84 5.41
CA TRP A 357 15.52 11.43 6.09
C TRP A 357 15.82 10.66 7.37
N VAL A 358 14.93 10.84 8.35
CA VAL A 358 14.94 10.10 9.60
C VAL A 358 13.59 9.40 9.73
N ASP A 359 13.62 8.09 9.96
CA ASP A 359 12.42 7.26 10.12
C ASP A 359 11.69 7.55 11.45
N GLY A 360 10.53 6.92 11.60
CA GLY A 360 9.72 7.00 12.81
C GLY A 360 10.37 6.42 14.06
N ASN A 361 11.50 5.71 13.97
CA ASN A 361 12.30 5.24 15.11
C ASN A 361 13.50 6.15 15.42
N GLY A 362 13.68 7.25 14.68
CA GLY A 362 14.81 8.14 14.82
C GLY A 362 16.09 7.64 14.14
N ARG A 363 15.99 6.69 13.20
CA ARG A 363 17.11 6.12 12.44
C ARG A 363 17.20 6.78 11.06
N PRO A 364 18.41 7.01 10.51
CA PRO A 364 18.54 7.45 9.12
C PRO A 364 17.86 6.48 8.16
N MET A 365 17.19 7.01 7.14
CA MET A 365 16.54 6.21 6.09
C MET A 365 16.69 6.86 4.71
N SER A 366 16.39 6.09 3.67
CA SER A 366 16.26 6.60 2.30
C SER A 366 14.81 6.48 1.82
N MET A 367 14.27 7.59 1.31
CA MET A 367 12.98 7.60 0.63
C MET A 367 13.03 6.84 -0.71
N ASP A 368 14.22 6.77 -1.34
CA ASP A 368 14.43 6.18 -2.66
C ASP A 368 14.71 4.66 -2.59
N THR A 369 14.31 4.01 -1.50
CA THR A 369 14.45 2.56 -1.35
C THR A 369 13.84 1.86 -2.58
N PRO A 370 14.53 0.91 -3.24
CA PRO A 370 14.04 0.24 -4.43
C PRO A 370 12.64 -0.34 -4.25
N GLN A 371 11.69 0.15 -5.05
CA GLN A 371 10.29 -0.29 -5.01
C GLN A 371 10.01 -1.30 -6.11
N ASN A 372 9.03 -2.16 -5.88
CA ASN A 372 8.62 -3.12 -6.88
C ASN A 372 7.96 -2.37 -8.06
N ARG A 373 8.51 -2.56 -9.25
CA ARG A 373 7.99 -2.01 -10.51
C ARG A 373 7.09 -2.98 -11.27
N PHE A 374 7.01 -4.23 -10.81
CA PHE A 374 6.36 -5.32 -11.49
C PHE A 374 4.93 -5.54 -11.02
N SER A 375 4.04 -5.78 -11.98
CA SER A 375 2.64 -6.09 -11.73
C SER A 375 2.23 -7.40 -12.39
N LEU A 376 1.36 -8.14 -11.70
CA LEU A 376 0.68 -9.31 -12.24
C LEU A 376 -0.81 -9.07 -12.53
N ARG A 377 -1.22 -7.82 -12.64
CA ARG A 377 -2.55 -7.48 -13.18
C ARG A 377 -2.68 -7.98 -14.60
N GLY A 378 -3.91 -8.34 -14.97
CA GLY A 378 -4.24 -8.89 -16.28
C GLY A 378 -4.24 -7.84 -17.41
N PRO A 379 -4.84 -8.14 -18.56
CA PRO A 379 -5.56 -9.38 -18.87
C PRO A 379 -4.61 -10.58 -19.02
N TRP A 380 -5.07 -11.75 -18.57
CA TRP A 380 -4.36 -13.02 -18.73
C TRP A 380 -5.05 -13.87 -19.79
N LYS A 381 -4.27 -14.42 -20.72
CA LYS A 381 -4.75 -15.31 -21.79
C LYS A 381 -4.08 -16.67 -21.63
N ARG A 382 -4.74 -17.77 -21.97
CA ARG A 382 -4.05 -19.09 -22.01
C ARG A 382 -2.94 -19.08 -23.05
N GLY A 383 -1.74 -19.51 -22.65
CA GLY A 383 -0.60 -19.73 -23.55
C GLY A 383 -0.51 -21.19 -24.01
N GLY A 384 0.03 -21.41 -25.22
CA GLY A 384 0.22 -22.74 -25.82
C GLY A 384 -0.69 -23.04 -27.03
N ASN A 385 -0.50 -24.20 -27.66
CA ASN A 385 -1.23 -24.64 -28.87
C ASN A 385 -2.76 -24.70 -28.70
N ASP A 386 -3.27 -24.71 -27.46
CA ASP A 386 -4.71 -24.64 -27.17
C ASP A 386 -5.35 -23.29 -27.54
N ALA A 387 -4.58 -22.19 -27.53
CA ALA A 387 -5.07 -20.90 -27.99
C ALA A 387 -5.30 -20.87 -29.52
N ALA A 388 -4.48 -21.61 -30.27
CA ALA A 388 -4.62 -21.75 -31.72
C ALA A 388 -5.77 -22.70 -32.12
N MET A 389 -6.08 -23.72 -31.30
CA MET A 389 -7.21 -24.61 -31.59
C MET A 389 -8.59 -23.98 -31.32
N LYS A 390 -8.74 -23.07 -30.36
CA LYS A 390 -10.05 -22.48 -30.04
C LYS A 390 -10.37 -21.21 -30.82
N SER A 391 -9.39 -20.42 -31.27
CA SER A 391 -9.68 -19.23 -32.10
C SER A 391 -10.20 -19.60 -33.50
N ALA A 392 -9.88 -20.80 -34.00
CA ALA A 392 -10.37 -21.30 -35.28
C ALA A 392 -11.79 -21.89 -35.21
N ALA A 393 -12.31 -22.21 -34.02
CA ALA A 393 -13.55 -22.97 -33.88
C ALA A 393 -14.82 -22.13 -33.62
N THR A 394 -14.72 -20.88 -33.14
CA THR A 394 -15.94 -20.13 -32.71
C THR A 394 -16.06 -18.69 -33.20
N GLY A 395 -15.13 -18.17 -34.01
CA GLY A 395 -15.31 -16.88 -34.70
C GLY A 395 -15.69 -15.67 -33.81
N THR A 396 -15.49 -15.77 -32.49
CA THR A 396 -15.98 -14.80 -31.51
C THR A 396 -14.78 -14.14 -30.85
N THR A 397 -14.54 -12.88 -31.20
CA THR A 397 -13.68 -11.97 -30.45
C THR A 397 -14.36 -11.64 -29.12
N ALA A 398 -14.23 -12.55 -28.15
CA ALA A 398 -14.69 -12.32 -26.78
C ALA A 398 -13.65 -11.45 -26.05
N THR A 399 -14.06 -10.23 -25.70
CA THR A 399 -13.36 -9.37 -24.75
C THR A 399 -13.34 -10.07 -23.38
N ALA A 400 -12.20 -10.65 -23.02
CA ALA A 400 -11.97 -11.19 -21.68
C ALA A 400 -12.06 -10.04 -20.67
N ALA A 401 -13.06 -10.10 -19.79
CA ALA A 401 -13.11 -9.26 -18.60
C ALA A 401 -11.84 -9.49 -17.77
N ALA A 402 -11.40 -8.46 -17.04
CA ALA A 402 -10.24 -8.50 -16.14
C ALA A 402 -10.42 -9.43 -14.91
N GLY A 403 -11.39 -10.33 -14.92
CA GLY A 403 -11.54 -11.46 -14.01
C GLY A 403 -11.54 -12.76 -14.83
N GLY A 404 -10.64 -13.69 -14.49
CA GLY A 404 -10.26 -14.84 -15.31
C GLY A 404 -11.41 -15.60 -15.99
N ASP A 405 -11.26 -15.88 -17.29
CA ASP A 405 -12.21 -16.74 -18.00
C ASP A 405 -11.91 -18.22 -17.72
N ARG A 406 -12.95 -18.92 -17.23
CA ARG A 406 -13.24 -20.37 -17.31
C ARG A 406 -12.26 -21.42 -16.78
N ALA A 407 -11.09 -21.05 -16.25
CA ALA A 407 -10.16 -21.99 -15.59
C ALA A 407 -10.03 -21.77 -14.07
N GLY A 408 -10.67 -20.73 -13.52
CA GLY A 408 -10.54 -20.31 -12.12
C GLY A 408 -9.22 -19.63 -11.77
N ALA A 409 -8.22 -19.61 -12.66
CA ALA A 409 -6.97 -18.90 -12.44
C ALA A 409 -7.11 -17.39 -12.71
N GLY A 410 -6.57 -16.54 -11.84
CA GLY A 410 -6.72 -15.09 -11.94
C GLY A 410 -5.86 -14.31 -10.97
N TYR A 411 -5.78 -12.99 -11.18
CA TYR A 411 -5.07 -12.09 -10.29
C TYR A 411 -5.83 -11.91 -8.97
N ASP A 412 -5.20 -12.30 -7.87
CA ASP A 412 -5.62 -11.99 -6.52
C ASP A 412 -4.86 -10.74 -6.05
N THR A 413 -5.58 -9.63 -5.91
CA THR A 413 -4.99 -8.37 -5.44
C THR A 413 -4.38 -8.54 -4.06
N ARG A 414 -5.03 -9.22 -3.09
CA ARG A 414 -4.50 -9.33 -1.71
C ARG A 414 -3.15 -10.06 -1.67
N ARG A 415 -2.98 -11.05 -2.54
CA ARG A 415 -1.72 -11.81 -2.67
C ARG A 415 -0.73 -11.14 -3.64
N GLN A 416 -1.17 -10.12 -4.38
CA GLN A 416 -0.45 -9.51 -5.51
C GLN A 416 0.13 -10.59 -6.46
N ALA A 417 -0.68 -11.62 -6.73
CA ALA A 417 -0.25 -12.83 -7.41
C ALA A 417 -1.34 -13.35 -8.36
N VAL A 418 -0.94 -14.04 -9.42
CA VAL A 418 -1.85 -14.92 -10.16
C VAL A 418 -2.00 -16.22 -9.38
N VAL A 419 -3.22 -16.54 -8.98
CA VAL A 419 -3.56 -17.78 -8.28
C VAL A 419 -4.16 -18.76 -9.28
N PHE A 420 -3.69 -19.99 -9.26
CA PHE A 420 -4.23 -21.12 -10.00
C PHE A 420 -4.93 -22.06 -9.02
N PRO A 421 -6.22 -22.35 -9.21
CA PRO A 421 -6.93 -23.27 -8.32
C PRO A 421 -6.31 -24.68 -8.39
N ALA A 422 -6.62 -25.48 -7.38
CA ALA A 422 -6.31 -26.91 -7.37
C ALA A 422 -6.85 -27.60 -8.64
N GLY A 423 -5.99 -28.36 -9.31
CA GLY A 423 -6.34 -29.03 -10.56
C GLY A 423 -5.19 -29.89 -11.10
N GLU A 424 -5.52 -30.84 -11.96
CA GLU A 424 -4.53 -31.67 -12.63
C GLU A 424 -3.97 -30.98 -13.88
N GLY A 425 -2.68 -31.19 -14.14
CA GLY A 425 -2.00 -30.64 -15.31
C GLY A 425 -1.48 -29.22 -15.13
N VAL A 426 -0.79 -28.73 -16.16
CA VAL A 426 -0.11 -27.44 -16.10
C VAL A 426 -0.86 -26.42 -16.94
N THR A 427 -1.34 -25.36 -16.29
CA THR A 427 -1.92 -24.19 -16.95
C THR A 427 -0.84 -23.15 -17.19
N VAL A 428 -0.77 -22.61 -18.41
CA VAL A 428 0.10 -21.50 -18.78
C VAL A 428 -0.77 -20.29 -19.11
N LEU A 429 -0.50 -19.15 -18.48
CA LEU A 429 -1.12 -17.87 -18.82
C LEU A 429 -0.05 -16.87 -19.27
N VAL A 430 -0.43 -16.04 -20.23
CA VAL A 430 0.43 -15.01 -20.83
C VAL A 430 -0.30 -13.67 -20.74
N ASN A 431 0.44 -12.63 -20.35
CA ASN A 431 0.04 -11.24 -20.43
C ASN A 431 1.02 -10.48 -21.33
N ASP A 432 0.53 -9.97 -22.45
CA ASP A 432 1.27 -9.19 -23.45
C ASP A 432 0.67 -7.79 -23.68
N SER A 433 -0.12 -7.31 -22.70
CA SER A 433 -0.80 -6.01 -22.75
C SER A 433 0.12 -4.83 -22.43
N GLY A 434 1.27 -5.08 -21.81
CA GLY A 434 2.15 -4.06 -21.24
C GLY A 434 1.79 -3.64 -19.81
N ARG A 435 0.64 -4.08 -19.25
CA ARG A 435 0.18 -3.72 -17.89
C ARG A 435 1.01 -4.31 -16.75
N SER A 436 1.97 -5.18 -17.07
CA SER A 436 2.93 -5.74 -16.11
C SER A 436 3.98 -4.74 -15.64
N LEU A 437 4.07 -3.57 -16.28
CA LEU A 437 4.79 -2.39 -15.81
C LEU A 437 3.79 -1.23 -15.78
N GLN A 438 3.59 -0.64 -14.61
CA GLN A 438 2.58 0.41 -14.42
C GLN A 438 3.04 1.78 -14.94
N PRO A 439 2.11 2.70 -15.28
CA PRO A 439 2.43 3.98 -15.89
C PRO A 439 2.90 5.05 -14.88
N VAL A 440 3.25 4.66 -13.64
CA VAL A 440 3.78 5.59 -12.62
C VAL A 440 4.98 6.34 -13.19
N THR A 441 4.81 7.65 -13.39
CA THR A 441 5.69 8.47 -14.25
C THR A 441 7.13 8.47 -13.79
N TRP A 442 7.37 8.58 -12.49
CA TRP A 442 8.70 8.63 -11.88
C TRP A 442 9.36 7.25 -11.71
N ALA A 443 8.67 6.15 -12.02
CA ALA A 443 9.17 4.79 -11.79
C ALA A 443 9.40 3.97 -13.07
N LYS A 444 9.35 4.61 -14.23
CA LYS A 444 9.56 3.92 -15.52
C LYS A 444 10.97 3.30 -15.55
N PRO A 445 11.12 2.06 -16.02
CA PRO A 445 12.45 1.49 -16.25
C PRO A 445 13.24 2.30 -17.28
N GLU A 446 14.54 2.43 -17.06
CA GLU A 446 15.44 3.23 -17.89
C GLU A 446 16.47 2.34 -18.59
N ALA A 447 16.67 2.53 -19.90
CA ALA A 447 17.66 1.79 -20.67
C ALA A 447 19.07 1.91 -20.05
N GLY A 448 19.79 0.78 -19.99
CA GLY A 448 21.12 0.68 -19.39
C GLY A 448 21.14 0.62 -17.85
N LYS A 449 20.01 0.85 -17.16
CA LYS A 449 19.94 0.61 -15.70
C LYS A 449 19.77 -0.87 -15.41
N ARG A 450 20.36 -1.34 -14.32
CA ARG A 450 20.23 -2.74 -13.86
C ARG A 450 18.98 -2.93 -13.01
N TYR A 451 18.31 -4.05 -13.24
CA TYR A 451 17.14 -4.48 -12.48
C TYR A 451 17.28 -5.94 -12.08
N LYS A 452 16.71 -6.28 -10.94
CA LYS A 452 16.58 -7.65 -10.46
C LYS A 452 15.11 -8.05 -10.45
N LEU A 453 14.78 -9.06 -11.25
CA LEU A 453 13.50 -9.75 -11.19
C LEU A 453 13.62 -10.93 -10.23
N THR A 454 12.76 -11.02 -9.21
CA THR A 454 12.65 -12.17 -8.30
C THR A 454 11.25 -12.74 -8.38
N ALA A 455 11.11 -14.05 -8.53
CA ALA A 455 9.82 -14.72 -8.52
C ALA A 455 9.44 -15.14 -7.09
N THR A 456 8.17 -14.99 -6.74
CA THR A 456 7.58 -15.55 -5.51
C THR A 456 6.50 -16.51 -5.95
N ALA A 457 6.67 -17.82 -5.75
CA ALA A 457 5.75 -18.81 -6.29
C ALA A 457 5.42 -19.92 -5.29
N THR A 458 4.28 -20.56 -5.46
CA THR A 458 3.87 -21.72 -4.64
C THR A 458 3.50 -22.90 -5.51
N GLY A 459 3.48 -24.11 -4.95
CA GLY A 459 3.06 -25.32 -5.65
C GLY A 459 3.91 -25.72 -6.86
N GLY A 460 5.13 -25.17 -7.01
CA GLY A 460 5.99 -25.40 -8.17
C GLY A 460 5.65 -24.55 -9.40
N ALA A 461 4.80 -23.53 -9.23
CA ALA A 461 4.52 -22.55 -10.26
C ALA A 461 5.77 -21.71 -10.62
N LYS A 462 5.74 -21.07 -11.80
CA LYS A 462 6.89 -20.34 -12.34
C LYS A 462 6.50 -19.03 -13.01
N LEU A 463 7.44 -18.07 -12.97
CA LEU A 463 7.36 -16.76 -13.60
C LEU A 463 8.37 -16.65 -14.75
N GLN A 464 7.99 -16.03 -15.86
CA GLN A 464 8.90 -15.62 -16.91
C GLN A 464 8.57 -14.20 -17.36
N LEU A 465 9.60 -13.37 -17.51
CA LEU A 465 9.53 -12.03 -18.09
C LEU A 465 10.32 -12.03 -19.40
N GLN A 466 9.67 -11.53 -20.46
CA GLN A 466 10.30 -11.24 -21.74
C GLN A 466 10.14 -9.76 -22.05
N LEU A 467 11.24 -9.11 -22.43
CA LEU A 467 11.25 -7.75 -22.96
C LEU A 467 11.45 -7.82 -24.46
N LEU A 468 10.56 -7.16 -25.19
CA LEU A 468 10.49 -7.21 -26.64
C LEU A 468 10.73 -5.81 -27.20
N ASP A 469 11.23 -5.75 -28.43
CA ASP A 469 11.30 -4.52 -29.21
C ASP A 469 9.89 -3.92 -29.46
N SER A 470 9.85 -2.67 -29.95
CA SER A 470 8.59 -1.99 -30.27
C SER A 470 7.74 -2.73 -31.31
N GLY A 471 8.37 -3.48 -32.20
CA GLY A 471 7.71 -4.34 -33.19
C GLY A 471 7.15 -5.65 -32.64
N ARG A 472 7.49 -6.01 -31.39
CA ARG A 472 7.19 -7.33 -30.77
C ARG A 472 7.76 -8.53 -31.55
N ARG A 473 8.83 -8.33 -32.32
CA ARG A 473 9.46 -9.32 -33.21
C ARG A 473 10.70 -9.93 -32.60
N THR A 474 11.44 -9.15 -31.82
CA THR A 474 12.71 -9.58 -31.23
C THR A 474 12.63 -9.56 -29.71
N THR A 475 12.97 -10.68 -29.09
CA THR A 475 13.20 -10.75 -27.65
C THR A 475 14.55 -10.14 -27.33
N LEU A 476 14.53 -8.99 -26.66
CA LEU A 476 15.72 -8.26 -26.21
C LEU A 476 16.25 -8.84 -24.88
N PHE A 477 15.35 -9.36 -24.05
CA PHE A 477 15.68 -10.04 -22.80
C PHE A 477 14.65 -11.12 -22.48
N ASP A 478 15.11 -12.24 -21.93
CA ASP A 478 14.29 -13.32 -21.39
C ASP A 478 14.86 -13.76 -20.05
N SER A 479 14.04 -13.76 -19.00
CA SER A 479 14.47 -14.23 -17.68
C SER A 479 14.65 -15.76 -17.62
N GLY A 480 14.07 -16.50 -18.57
CA GLY A 480 13.75 -17.92 -18.40
C GLY A 480 12.63 -18.14 -17.37
N GLU A 481 12.26 -19.40 -17.16
CA GLU A 481 11.30 -19.77 -16.11
C GLU A 481 11.96 -19.72 -14.72
N LEU A 482 11.57 -18.73 -13.92
CA LEU A 482 11.98 -18.55 -12.53
C LEU A 482 11.03 -19.31 -11.59
N ALA A 483 11.59 -20.21 -10.78
CA ALA A 483 10.88 -20.86 -9.67
C ALA A 483 10.82 -19.94 -8.45
N ASP A 484 10.15 -20.40 -7.37
CA ASP A 484 10.08 -19.65 -6.11
C ASP A 484 11.47 -19.25 -5.59
N GLY A 485 11.62 -17.98 -5.22
CA GLY A 485 12.86 -17.39 -4.73
C GLY A 485 13.95 -17.19 -5.80
N ALA A 486 13.78 -17.72 -7.02
CA ALA A 486 14.75 -17.55 -8.10
C ALA A 486 14.72 -16.11 -8.62
N SER A 487 15.90 -15.60 -8.95
CA SER A 487 16.05 -14.24 -9.48
C SER A 487 16.92 -14.18 -10.73
N ARG A 488 16.71 -13.13 -11.52
CA ARG A 488 17.55 -12.76 -12.65
C ARG A 488 17.84 -11.27 -12.63
N THR A 489 19.14 -10.93 -12.65
CA THR A 489 19.60 -9.54 -12.81
C THR A 489 19.92 -9.29 -14.28
N PHE A 490 19.53 -8.13 -14.79
CA PHE A 490 19.74 -7.74 -16.19
C PHE A 490 19.80 -6.22 -16.35
N GLU A 491 20.44 -5.76 -17.41
CA GLU A 491 20.36 -4.36 -17.84
C GLU A 491 19.12 -4.16 -18.69
N TRP A 492 18.38 -3.08 -18.44
CA TRP A 492 17.19 -2.77 -19.22
C TRP A 492 17.61 -2.48 -20.68
N PRO A 493 17.10 -3.23 -21.66
CA PRO A 493 17.57 -3.12 -23.03
C PRO A 493 17.11 -1.82 -23.68
N GLU A 494 17.97 -1.24 -24.52
CA GLU A 494 17.59 -0.17 -25.44
C GLU A 494 16.56 -0.68 -26.46
N GLY A 495 15.65 0.19 -26.91
CA GLY A 495 14.64 -0.17 -27.90
C GLY A 495 13.49 -1.04 -27.39
N GLN A 496 13.42 -1.31 -26.08
CA GLN A 496 12.29 -2.00 -25.46
C GLN A 496 10.99 -1.23 -25.72
N GLY A 497 10.00 -1.91 -26.27
CA GLY A 497 8.69 -1.32 -26.55
C GLY A 497 7.50 -2.21 -26.18
N ALA A 498 7.74 -3.46 -25.80
CA ALA A 498 6.70 -4.32 -25.24
C ALA A 498 7.24 -5.25 -24.14
N VAL A 499 6.31 -5.71 -23.30
CA VAL A 499 6.57 -6.64 -22.20
C VAL A 499 5.62 -7.81 -22.35
N ARG A 500 6.16 -9.01 -22.18
CA ARG A 500 5.38 -10.23 -22.06
C ARG A 500 5.73 -10.91 -20.74
N VAL A 501 4.71 -11.23 -19.96
CA VAL A 501 4.83 -12.05 -18.76
C VAL A 501 4.13 -13.37 -18.99
N THR A 502 4.80 -14.46 -18.67
CA THR A 502 4.22 -15.80 -18.66
C THR A 502 4.23 -16.31 -17.24
N VAL A 503 3.10 -16.83 -16.78
CA VAL A 503 2.97 -17.53 -15.50
C VAL A 503 2.48 -18.94 -15.76
N ARG A 504 3.06 -19.90 -15.04
CA ARG A 504 2.81 -21.32 -15.21
C ARG A 504 2.44 -21.94 -13.88
N SER A 505 1.32 -22.67 -13.81
CA SER A 505 0.92 -23.38 -12.60
C SER A 505 1.90 -24.50 -12.26
N GLY A 506 1.83 -24.96 -11.02
CA GLY A 506 2.45 -26.21 -10.60
C GLY A 506 1.90 -27.43 -11.36
N PRO A 507 2.67 -28.53 -11.44
CA PRO A 507 2.20 -29.79 -12.04
C PRO A 507 1.34 -30.65 -11.09
N GLY A 508 1.29 -30.32 -9.80
CA GLY A 508 0.56 -31.09 -8.78
C GLY A 508 -0.90 -30.65 -8.63
N PRO A 509 -1.74 -31.45 -7.94
CA PRO A 509 -3.18 -31.19 -7.80
C PRO A 509 -3.53 -30.03 -6.86
N GLY A 510 -2.55 -29.46 -6.17
CA GLY A 510 -2.75 -28.37 -5.22
C GLY A 510 -2.91 -27.01 -5.89
N GLU A 511 -3.47 -26.05 -5.15
CA GLU A 511 -3.42 -24.63 -5.53
C GLU A 511 -1.95 -24.20 -5.72
N SER A 512 -1.70 -23.34 -6.69
CA SER A 512 -0.40 -22.73 -6.90
C SER A 512 -0.54 -21.25 -7.23
N SER A 513 0.50 -20.46 -7.00
CA SER A 513 0.46 -19.02 -7.24
C SER A 513 1.79 -18.52 -7.78
N VAL A 514 1.73 -17.43 -8.53
CA VAL A 514 2.90 -16.72 -9.05
C VAL A 514 2.77 -15.25 -8.73
N GLY A 515 3.75 -14.72 -8.03
CA GLY A 515 4.05 -13.33 -7.72
C GLY A 515 5.44 -12.97 -8.25
N GLY A 516 5.83 -11.70 -8.15
CA GLY A 516 7.19 -11.31 -8.46
C GLY A 516 7.48 -9.86 -8.12
N ALA A 517 8.77 -9.55 -8.02
CA ALA A 517 9.26 -8.20 -7.80
C ALA A 517 10.34 -7.84 -8.82
N LEU A 518 10.21 -6.68 -9.45
CA LEU A 518 11.24 -6.07 -10.29
C LEU A 518 11.74 -4.80 -9.62
N VAL A 519 12.97 -4.81 -9.12
CA VAL A 519 13.56 -3.69 -8.39
C VAL A 519 14.81 -3.19 -9.08
N PRO A 520 15.07 -1.87 -9.12
CA PRO A 520 16.37 -1.36 -9.55
C PRO A 520 17.46 -1.85 -8.59
N VAL A 521 18.65 -2.14 -9.12
CA VAL A 521 19.82 -2.53 -8.33
C VAL A 521 21.04 -1.70 -8.71
N ASP A 522 21.83 -1.34 -7.71
CA ASP A 522 23.10 -0.66 -7.94
C ASP A 522 24.14 -1.65 -8.50
N ALA A 523 25.08 -1.14 -9.30
CA ALA A 523 26.11 -1.96 -9.95
C ALA A 523 27.04 -2.73 -8.99
N LYS A 524 26.93 -2.52 -7.66
CA LYS A 524 27.79 -3.15 -6.64
C LYS A 524 27.19 -4.40 -6.00
N ASP A 525 25.95 -4.78 -6.30
CA ASP A 525 25.21 -5.81 -5.53
C ASP A 525 25.36 -7.26 -6.07
N ASP A 526 26.40 -7.54 -6.86
CA ASP A 526 26.60 -8.81 -7.59
C ASP A 526 26.96 -10.03 -6.71
N SER A 527 26.79 -9.97 -5.38
CA SER A 527 27.40 -10.95 -4.48
C SER A 527 26.58 -12.23 -4.19
N LYS A 528 25.40 -12.45 -4.80
CA LYS A 528 24.53 -13.60 -4.40
C LYS A 528 23.70 -14.29 -5.50
N ASP A 529 24.15 -14.31 -6.74
CA ASP A 529 23.53 -15.21 -7.73
C ASP A 529 24.04 -16.65 -7.55
N VAL A 530 23.48 -17.39 -6.59
CA VAL A 530 23.71 -18.83 -6.43
C VAL A 530 22.62 -19.58 -7.18
N ALA A 531 22.96 -20.13 -8.33
CA ALA A 531 22.18 -21.21 -8.95
C ALA A 531 22.32 -22.48 -8.08
N PRO A 532 21.26 -23.29 -7.89
CA PRO A 532 21.40 -24.60 -7.27
C PRO A 532 22.13 -25.53 -8.24
N ASP A 533 23.39 -25.80 -7.96
CA ASP A 533 24.19 -26.75 -8.73
C ASP A 533 23.59 -28.16 -8.60
N LYS A 534 23.27 -28.75 -9.75
CA LYS A 534 22.89 -30.15 -9.91
C LYS A 534 24.01 -30.84 -10.66
N SER A 535 24.96 -31.46 -9.97
CA SER A 535 25.55 -32.72 -10.41
C SER A 535 26.43 -33.33 -9.33
N ASP A 536 25.95 -34.42 -8.73
CA ASP A 536 26.87 -35.46 -8.28
C ASP A 536 26.33 -36.79 -8.80
N LYS A 537 26.85 -37.18 -9.98
CA LYS A 537 26.64 -38.49 -10.59
C LYS A 537 28.01 -39.16 -10.68
N SER A 538 28.17 -40.17 -9.83
CA SER A 538 28.77 -41.46 -10.12
C SER A 538 30.08 -41.47 -10.90
N ASP A 539 31.16 -41.82 -10.21
CA ASP A 539 32.28 -42.50 -10.85
C ASP A 539 32.51 -43.88 -10.21
N LYS A 540 32.06 -44.91 -10.94
CA LYS A 540 32.43 -46.31 -10.78
C LYS A 540 33.48 -46.59 -11.86
N SER A 541 34.71 -46.87 -11.47
CA SER A 541 35.67 -47.62 -12.29
C SER A 541 36.56 -48.42 -11.33
N ASP A 542 36.37 -49.73 -11.34
CA ASP A 542 37.25 -50.71 -11.98
C ASP A 542 38.45 -51.09 -11.10
N ARG A 543 38.40 -52.32 -10.57
CA ARG A 543 39.58 -53.18 -10.36
C ARG A 543 39.15 -54.62 -10.13
N THR A 544 39.41 -55.46 -11.13
CA THR A 544 39.30 -56.93 -11.03
C THR A 544 40.66 -57.55 -11.35
N ARG A 545 41.15 -58.40 -10.43
CA ARG A 545 42.08 -59.57 -10.60
C ARG A 545 43.49 -59.31 -11.18
N ALA A 546 44.57 -60.04 -10.84
CA ALA A 546 44.84 -61.21 -10.00
C ALA A 546 46.38 -61.41 -9.86
N LYS A 547 46.82 -62.12 -8.79
CA LYS A 547 47.88 -63.16 -8.70
C LYS A 547 48.50 -63.16 -7.28
N THR A 548 48.31 -64.22 -6.47
CA THR A 548 49.28 -65.31 -6.13
C THR A 548 50.71 -64.80 -5.82
N GLN A 549 51.40 -65.09 -4.70
CA GLN A 549 51.61 -66.39 -4.02
C GLN A 549 52.35 -66.20 -2.66
N ASP A 550 52.11 -67.12 -1.71
CA ASP A 550 53.00 -67.72 -0.68
C ASP A 550 54.07 -66.91 0.09
N LYS A 551 53.97 -66.85 1.44
CA LYS A 551 54.76 -67.66 2.41
C LYS A 551 54.64 -67.18 3.87
N ALA A 552 54.34 -68.16 4.73
CA ALA A 552 54.84 -68.42 6.10
C ALA A 552 54.82 -67.34 7.22
N SER A 553 54.07 -67.67 8.28
CA SER A 553 54.19 -67.23 9.70
C SER A 553 55.57 -67.57 10.33
N PRO A 554 55.85 -67.38 11.65
CA PRO A 554 55.05 -66.82 12.77
C PRO A 554 55.79 -65.89 13.78
N GLY A 555 55.05 -65.32 14.73
CA GLY A 555 55.56 -64.76 16.00
C GLY A 555 54.62 -63.69 16.57
N SER A 556 53.69 -64.03 17.47
CA SER A 556 53.83 -64.08 18.94
C SER A 556 53.75 -62.71 19.64
N ALA A 557 52.75 -62.62 20.56
CA ALA A 557 52.62 -61.71 21.71
C ALA A 557 52.48 -60.20 21.40
N ARG A 558 51.51 -59.43 21.90
CA ARG A 558 50.71 -59.44 23.14
C ARG A 558 49.33 -58.86 22.88
#